data_AF-D7LIE9-F1
#
_entry.id   AF-D7LIE9-F1
#
_cell.length_a   1.000
_cell.length_b   1.000
_cell.length_c   1.000
_cell.angle_alpha   90.00
_cell.angle_beta   90.00
_cell.angle_gamma   90.00
#
_symmetry.space_group_name_H-M   'P 1'
#
loop_
_entity.id
_entity.type
_entity.pdbx_description
1 polymer ?
#
loop_
_entity_poly.entity_id
_entity_poly.type
_entity_poly.pdbx_seq_one_letter_code
_entity_poly.pdbx_strand_id
1 'polypeptide(L)'
;MVNTEIQVYERIQRETVDKTSLFGQKVVISTVVQVNLEIAKSKTDSALTRSIVRLCGENNLFVQSKESHKHGRSLTYQLFGSQSLKLRMLEDFNVLAEKFMKLGGRNDSLDVKTTASKIDFKNIRKILI
;
A
#
# COMPACT_ATOMS: atom_id res chain seq x y z
N MET A 1 -36.65 16.16 9.81
CA MET A 1 -35.32 16.46 9.25
C MET A 1 -34.48 15.19 8.98
N VAL A 2 -35.09 14.05 8.67
CA VAL A 2 -34.38 12.73 8.56
C VAL A 2 -34.24 12.25 7.10
N ASN A 3 -34.78 12.97 6.11
CA ASN A 3 -34.91 12.46 4.74
C ASN A 3 -33.81 12.85 3.75
N THR A 4 -32.94 13.81 4.06
CA THR A 4 -32.00 14.34 3.06
C THR A 4 -30.69 13.56 3.01
N GLU A 5 -30.16 13.11 4.17
CA GLU A 5 -28.90 12.34 4.22
C GLU A 5 -29.06 10.93 3.62
N ILE A 6 -30.17 10.25 3.92
CA ILE A 6 -30.46 8.91 3.39
C ILE A 6 -30.63 8.96 1.86
N GLN A 7 -31.29 10.00 1.32
CA GLN A 7 -31.44 10.17 -0.13
C GLN A 7 -30.12 10.49 -0.84
N VAL A 8 -29.21 11.25 -0.22
CA VAL A 8 -27.87 11.50 -0.78
C VAL A 8 -27.04 10.22 -0.80
N TYR A 9 -27.10 9.41 0.26
CA TYR A 9 -26.43 8.12 0.34
C TYR A 9 -26.91 7.13 -0.73
N GLU A 10 -28.24 7.03 -0.92
CA GLU A 10 -28.83 6.18 -1.96
C GLU A 10 -28.52 6.67 -3.39
N ARG A 11 -28.35 7.98 -3.59
CA ARG A 11 -27.96 8.57 -4.89
C ARG A 11 -26.50 8.28 -5.23
N ILE A 12 -25.58 8.45 -4.26
CA ILE A 12 -24.16 8.09 -4.39
C ILE A 12 -23.99 6.58 -4.63
N GLN A 13 -24.87 5.75 -4.07
CA GLN A 13 -24.88 4.30 -4.30
C GLN A 13 -25.35 3.87 -5.70
N ARG A 14 -26.12 4.69 -6.41
CA ARG A 14 -26.73 4.28 -7.71
C ARG A 14 -26.02 4.81 -8.94
N GLU A 15 -25.41 5.99 -8.89
CA GLU A 15 -24.81 6.64 -10.08
C GLU A 15 -23.28 6.51 -10.17
N THR A 16 -22.62 6.05 -9.09
CA THR A 16 -21.16 6.18 -8.95
C THR A 16 -20.41 4.88 -8.68
N VAL A 17 -21.12 3.76 -8.74
CA VAL A 17 -20.58 2.44 -8.44
C VAL A 17 -21.02 1.46 -9.52
N ASP A 18 -20.05 0.96 -10.29
CA ASP A 18 -20.32 0.07 -11.42
C ASP A 18 -20.39 -1.38 -10.95
N LYS A 19 -21.46 -2.07 -11.34
CA LYS A 19 -21.63 -3.50 -11.08
C LYS A 19 -21.13 -4.28 -12.28
N THR A 20 -20.18 -5.19 -12.06
CA THR A 20 -19.60 -6.00 -13.12
C THR A 20 -19.21 -7.39 -12.61
N SER A 21 -18.58 -8.19 -13.47
CA SER A 21 -18.00 -9.48 -13.10
C SER A 21 -16.49 -9.42 -13.28
N LEU A 22 -15.73 -9.68 -12.20
CA LEU A 22 -14.28 -9.80 -12.22
C LEU A 22 -13.87 -11.08 -11.50
N PHE A 23 -12.88 -11.80 -12.05
CA PHE A 23 -12.37 -13.05 -11.47
C PHE A 23 -13.45 -14.12 -11.20
N GLY A 24 -14.51 -14.14 -12.03
CA GLY A 24 -15.63 -15.06 -11.88
C GLY A 24 -16.60 -14.72 -10.76
N GLN A 25 -16.48 -13.54 -10.14
CA GLN A 25 -17.38 -13.06 -9.10
C GLN A 25 -18.08 -11.77 -9.54
N LYS A 26 -19.34 -11.61 -9.12
CA LYS A 26 -20.04 -10.33 -9.23
C LYS A 26 -19.43 -9.35 -8.24
N VAL A 27 -18.97 -8.21 -8.73
CA VAL A 27 -18.26 -7.19 -7.96
C VAL A 27 -18.89 -5.81 -8.18
N VAL A 28 -18.64 -4.93 -7.21
CA VAL A 28 -18.98 -3.51 -7.26
C VAL A 28 -17.66 -2.73 -7.32
N ILE A 29 -17.48 -1.88 -8.33
CA ILE A 29 -16.29 -1.04 -8.52
C ILE A 29 -16.64 0.39 -8.14
N SER A 30 -15.91 0.95 -7.20
CA SER A 30 -16.06 2.33 -6.75
C SER A 30 -14.84 3.18 -7.11
N THR A 31 -15.08 4.27 -7.82
CA THR A 31 -14.09 5.33 -8.07
C THR A 31 -14.32 6.57 -7.18
N VAL A 32 -15.37 6.54 -6.35
CA VAL A 32 -15.73 7.65 -5.48
C VAL A 32 -14.97 7.59 -4.17
N VAL A 33 -14.28 8.69 -3.86
CA VAL A 33 -13.43 8.82 -2.67
C VAL A 33 -14.20 8.57 -1.38
N GLN A 34 -15.40 9.14 -1.23
CA GLN A 34 -16.22 8.97 -0.02
C GLN A 34 -16.58 7.50 0.22
N VAL A 35 -17.06 6.81 -0.82
CA VAL A 35 -17.40 5.38 -0.77
C VAL A 35 -16.16 4.54 -0.45
N ASN A 36 -15.02 4.84 -1.07
CA ASN A 36 -13.76 4.13 -0.82
C ASN A 36 -13.26 4.32 0.62
N LEU A 37 -13.45 5.51 1.20
CA LEU A 37 -13.09 5.80 2.59
C LEU A 37 -13.99 5.03 3.58
N GLU A 38 -15.28 4.92 3.29
CA GLU A 38 -16.21 4.13 4.10
C GLU A 38 -15.88 2.65 4.07
N ILE A 39 -15.59 2.10 2.88
CA ILE A 39 -15.11 0.72 2.72
C ILE A 39 -13.83 0.52 3.52
N ALA A 40 -12.85 1.42 3.43
CA ALA A 40 -11.59 1.31 4.16
C ALA A 40 -11.74 1.39 5.70
N LYS A 41 -12.78 2.09 6.19
CA LYS A 41 -13.11 2.16 7.63
C LYS A 41 -13.92 0.95 8.11
N SER A 42 -14.62 0.29 7.20
CA SER A 42 -15.42 -0.88 7.53
C SER A 42 -14.51 -2.00 8.05
N LYS A 43 -15.01 -2.77 9.02
CA LYS A 43 -14.27 -3.91 9.61
C LYS A 43 -14.47 -5.19 8.80
N THR A 44 -14.98 -5.11 7.57
CA THR A 44 -15.22 -6.28 6.72
C THR A 44 -13.89 -6.86 6.23
N ASP A 45 -13.83 -8.18 6.16
CA ASP A 45 -12.65 -8.88 5.69
C ASP A 45 -12.37 -8.57 4.21
N SER A 46 -11.11 -8.34 3.86
CA SER A 46 -10.72 -8.12 2.47
C SER A 46 -10.70 -9.47 1.74
N ALA A 47 -11.51 -9.61 0.69
CA ALA A 47 -11.42 -10.74 -0.21
C ALA A 47 -10.21 -10.57 -1.14
N LEU A 48 -9.16 -11.37 -0.94
CA LEU A 48 -7.99 -11.38 -1.82
C LEU A 48 -8.17 -12.38 -2.96
N THR A 49 -7.65 -12.04 -4.12
CA THR A 49 -7.54 -12.99 -5.22
C THR A 49 -6.42 -14.00 -4.95
N ARG A 50 -6.54 -15.22 -5.50
CA ARG A 50 -5.51 -16.26 -5.36
C ARG A 50 -4.13 -15.84 -5.87
N SER A 51 -4.06 -14.96 -6.86
CA SER A 51 -2.79 -14.44 -7.38
C SER A 51 -2.05 -13.59 -6.34
N ILE A 52 -2.76 -12.76 -5.56
CA ILE A 52 -2.15 -11.96 -4.49
C ILE A 52 -1.64 -12.87 -3.37
N VAL A 53 -2.43 -13.87 -2.96
CA VAL A 53 -2.01 -14.83 -1.92
C VAL A 53 -0.74 -15.57 -2.36
N ARG A 54 -0.65 -15.99 -3.63
CA ARG A 54 0.56 -16.63 -4.17
C ARG A 54 1.78 -15.70 -4.18
N LEU A 55 1.59 -14.43 -4.52
CA LEU A 55 2.69 -13.45 -4.56
C LEU A 55 3.24 -13.14 -3.16
N CYS A 56 2.34 -13.03 -2.17
CA CYS A 56 2.71 -12.66 -0.80
C CYS A 56 3.03 -13.87 0.10
N GLY A 57 2.82 -15.09 -0.38
CA GLY A 57 2.92 -16.33 0.39
C GLY A 57 1.66 -16.62 1.22
N GLU A 58 1.36 -17.88 1.53
CA GLU A 58 0.10 -18.28 2.17
C GLU A 58 -0.06 -17.74 3.61
N ASN A 59 1.05 -17.50 4.31
CA ASN A 59 1.08 -17.01 5.68
C ASN A 59 1.27 -15.48 5.78
N ASN A 60 0.63 -14.70 4.91
CA ASN A 60 0.80 -13.24 4.90
C ASN A 60 -0.22 -12.49 5.78
N LEU A 61 0.08 -11.25 6.14
CA LEU A 61 -0.75 -10.39 7.00
C LEU A 61 -2.13 -10.03 6.39
N PHE A 62 -2.33 -10.24 5.10
CA PHE A 62 -3.60 -10.00 4.41
C PHE A 62 -4.57 -11.18 4.52
N VAL A 63 -4.08 -12.39 4.80
CA VAL A 63 -4.88 -13.64 4.89
C VAL A 63 -5.08 -14.09 6.35
N GLN A 64 -4.26 -13.57 7.27
CA GLN A 64 -4.33 -13.92 8.69
C GLN A 64 -5.45 -13.18 9.44
N SER A 65 -5.61 -13.51 10.73
CA SER A 65 -6.59 -12.89 11.62
C SER A 65 -6.37 -11.38 11.78
N LYS A 66 -7.43 -10.68 12.20
CA LYS A 66 -7.39 -9.26 12.51
C LYS A 66 -6.33 -8.91 13.57
N GLU A 67 -6.09 -9.82 14.51
CA GLU A 67 -5.10 -9.70 15.58
C GLU A 67 -3.68 -9.79 15.01
N SER A 68 -3.43 -10.74 14.10
CA SER A 68 -2.18 -10.79 13.34
C SER A 68 -1.95 -9.52 12.53
N HIS A 69 -2.99 -9.00 11.85
CA HIS A 69 -2.89 -7.74 11.11
C HIS A 69 -2.55 -6.55 12.02
N LYS A 70 -3.18 -6.44 13.21
CA LYS A 70 -2.83 -5.40 14.21
C LYS A 70 -1.38 -5.53 14.67
N HIS A 71 -0.93 -6.75 14.95
CA HIS A 71 0.43 -7.01 15.41
C HIS A 71 1.46 -6.64 14.32
N GLY A 72 1.27 -7.12 13.08
CA GLY A 72 2.12 -6.77 11.95
C GLY A 72 2.13 -5.27 11.66
N ARG A 73 0.98 -4.60 11.77
CA ARG A 73 0.89 -3.13 11.69
C ARG A 73 1.72 -2.45 12.78
N SER A 74 1.64 -2.92 14.03
CA SER A 74 2.43 -2.38 15.15
C SER A 74 3.94 -2.51 14.89
N LEU A 75 4.39 -3.70 14.48
CA LEU A 75 5.79 -3.93 14.11
C LEU A 75 6.24 -3.01 12.96
N THR A 76 5.38 -2.85 11.95
CA THR A 76 5.64 -1.94 10.82
C THR A 76 5.82 -0.50 11.32
N TYR A 77 4.99 -0.01 12.24
CA TYR A 77 5.18 1.32 12.82
C TYR A 77 6.43 1.46 13.68
N GLN A 78 6.90 0.39 14.32
CA GLN A 78 8.17 0.43 15.07
C GLN A 78 9.36 0.52 14.12
N LEU A 79 9.34 -0.24 13.02
CA LEU A 79 10.41 -0.25 12.02
C LEU A 79 10.42 1.04 11.17
N PHE A 80 9.24 1.50 10.75
CA PHE A 80 9.05 2.63 9.81
C PHE A 80 8.43 3.86 10.47
N GLY A 81 8.47 3.96 11.80
CA GLY A 81 7.98 5.11 12.54
C GLY A 81 8.78 6.38 12.25
N SER A 82 8.24 7.54 12.64
CA SER A 82 8.81 8.86 12.30
C SER A 82 10.29 9.00 12.63
N GLN A 83 10.74 8.48 13.78
CA GLN A 83 12.13 8.52 14.21
C GLN A 83 13.02 7.59 13.37
N SER A 84 12.62 6.33 13.18
CA SER A 84 13.36 5.37 12.35
C SER A 84 13.45 5.82 10.90
N LEU A 85 12.37 6.42 10.37
CA LEU A 85 12.35 6.97 9.02
C LEU A 85 13.34 8.12 8.86
N LYS A 86 13.34 9.08 9.80
CA LYS A 86 14.23 10.25 9.73
C LYS A 86 15.69 9.91 9.97
N LEU A 87 16.00 9.18 11.03
CA LEU A 87 17.38 8.97 11.49
C LEU A 87 18.11 7.83 10.79
N ARG A 88 17.40 6.87 10.20
CA ARG A 88 18.04 5.73 9.53
C ARG A 88 17.75 5.71 8.04
N MET A 89 16.49 5.76 7.64
CA MET A 89 16.15 5.58 6.22
C MET A 89 16.51 6.78 5.36
N LEU A 90 16.08 8.00 5.73
CA LEU A 90 16.29 9.17 4.88
C LEU A 90 17.79 9.52 4.72
N GLU A 91 18.57 9.36 5.77
CA GLU A 91 20.01 9.58 5.71
C GLU A 91 20.69 8.54 4.79
N ASP A 92 20.38 7.25 4.95
CA ASP A 92 20.89 6.20 4.07
C ASP A 92 20.44 6.37 2.61
N PHE A 93 19.20 6.81 2.39
CA PHE A 93 18.69 7.18 1.06
C PHE A 93 19.54 8.27 0.43
N ASN A 94 19.82 9.37 1.16
CA ASN A 94 20.62 10.47 0.65
C ASN A 94 22.04 10.02 0.29
N VAL A 95 22.70 9.25 1.17
CA VAL A 95 24.06 8.73 0.94
C VAL A 95 24.10 7.83 -0.31
N LEU A 96 23.15 6.91 -0.44
CA LEU A 96 23.08 6.02 -1.59
C LEU A 96 22.74 6.76 -2.89
N ALA A 97 21.79 7.70 -2.83
CA ALA A 97 21.41 8.52 -3.97
C ALA A 97 22.60 9.34 -4.48
N GLU A 98 23.32 10.02 -3.59
CA GLU A 98 24.52 10.79 -3.96
C GLU A 98 25.57 9.90 -4.62
N LYS A 99 25.83 8.73 -4.04
CA LYS A 99 26.78 7.75 -4.62
C LYS A 99 26.38 7.32 -6.02
N PHE A 100 25.12 6.97 -6.24
CA PHE A 100 24.65 6.53 -7.55
C PHE A 100 24.59 7.67 -8.57
N MET A 101 24.25 8.89 -8.16
CA MET A 101 24.31 10.07 -9.04
C MET A 101 25.74 10.36 -9.49
N LYS A 102 26.73 10.29 -8.58
CA LYS A 102 28.15 10.44 -8.94
C LYS A 102 28.62 9.36 -9.91
N LEU A 103 28.18 8.11 -9.72
CA LEU A 103 28.50 7.01 -10.64
C LEU A 103 27.84 7.21 -12.01
N GLY A 104 26.58 7.64 -12.05
CA GLY A 104 25.88 7.95 -13.30
C GLY A 104 26.54 9.08 -14.07
N GLY A 105 26.94 10.15 -13.37
CA GLY A 105 27.67 11.26 -13.99
C GLY A 105 29.05 10.88 -14.54
N ARG A 106 29.72 9.85 -13.97
CA ARG A 106 30.97 9.31 -14.54
C ARG A 106 30.76 8.41 -15.76
N ASN A 107 29.56 7.84 -15.89
CA ASN A 107 29.19 6.92 -16.96
C ASN A 107 28.36 7.63 -18.06
N ASP A 108 28.26 8.96 -18.00
CA ASP A 108 27.42 9.84 -18.85
C ASP A 108 25.94 9.43 -18.96
N SER A 109 25.48 8.52 -18.09
CA SER A 109 24.16 7.92 -18.13
C SER A 109 23.78 7.33 -16.78
N LEU A 110 22.50 7.46 -16.43
CA LEU A 110 21.94 6.91 -15.21
C LEU A 110 20.59 6.27 -15.52
N ASP A 111 20.49 4.94 -15.39
CA ASP A 111 19.20 4.27 -15.35
C ASP A 111 18.53 4.55 -14.00
N VAL A 112 17.64 5.53 -14.00
CA VAL A 112 16.93 6.00 -12.80
C VAL A 112 16.08 4.88 -12.19
N LYS A 113 15.43 4.05 -13.00
CA LYS A 113 14.55 2.98 -12.51
C LYS A 113 15.36 1.93 -11.77
N THR A 114 16.40 1.42 -12.41
CA THR A 114 17.29 0.41 -11.79
C THR A 114 17.99 0.97 -10.57
N THR A 115 18.36 2.25 -10.60
CA THR A 115 19.04 2.92 -9.49
C THR A 115 18.11 3.08 -8.30
N ALA A 116 16.90 3.59 -8.48
CA ALA A 116 15.91 3.73 -7.42
C ALA A 116 15.61 2.39 -6.75
N SER A 117 15.35 1.33 -7.53
CA SER A 117 15.11 -0.01 -6.98
C SER A 117 16.31 -0.55 -6.18
N LYS A 118 17.55 -0.26 -6.59
CA LYS A 118 18.76 -0.65 -5.84
C LYS A 118 18.88 0.10 -4.51
N ILE A 119 18.48 1.37 -4.47
CA ILE A 119 18.48 2.17 -3.24
C ILE A 119 17.42 1.61 -2.27
N ASP A 120 16.19 1.44 -2.74
CA ASP A 120 15.08 0.88 -1.94
C ASP A 120 15.45 -0.47 -1.33
N PHE A 121 15.96 -1.39 -2.16
CA PHE A 121 16.31 -2.74 -1.72
C PHE A 121 17.44 -2.73 -0.69
N LYS A 122 18.46 -1.88 -0.86
CA LYS A 122 19.55 -1.76 0.11
C LYS A 122 19.07 -1.22 1.45
N ASN A 123 18.20 -0.23 1.44
CA ASN A 123 17.66 0.39 2.65
C ASN A 123 16.73 -0.56 3.41
N ILE A 124 15.84 -1.26 2.71
CA ILE A 124 14.97 -2.26 3.33
C ILE A 124 15.79 -3.42 3.91
N ARG A 125 16.82 -3.89 3.19
CA ARG A 125 17.68 -4.99 3.67
C ARG A 125 18.36 -4.67 5.00
N LYS A 126 18.86 -3.45 5.20
CA LYS A 126 19.51 -3.03 6.46
C LYS A 126 18.57 -3.01 7.68
N ILE A 127 17.26 -2.98 7.45
CA ILE A 127 16.26 -2.96 8.54
C ILE A 127 15.86 -4.38 8.94
N LEU A 128 16.03 -5.35 8.03
CA LEU A 128 15.60 -6.73 8.19
C LEU A 128 16.72 -7.68 8.67
N ILE A 129 17.97 -7.23 8.70
CA ILE A 129 19.17 -7.99 9.10
C ILE A 129 19.94 -7.16 10.13
#